data_AF-A0ABD3VME2-F1
#
_entry.id   AF-A0ABD3VME2-F1
#
_cell.length_a   1.000
_cell.length_b   1.000
_cell.length_c   1.000
_cell.angle_alpha   90.00
_cell.angle_beta   90.00
_cell.angle_gamma   90.00
#
_symmetry.space_group_name_H-M   'P 1'
#
loop_
_entity.id
_entity.type
_entity.pdbx_description
1 polymer ?
#
loop_
_entity_poly.entity_id
_entity_poly.type
_entity_poly.pdbx_seq_one_letter_code
_entity_poly.pdbx_strand_id
1 'polypeptide(L)'
;MVRQTTHLGSTSDEAGQNPTDVAVGAGVATGSGTTTLAVVVPKRDRYPEVYESTRAVKDWELSRIAYELHKDNRFNPVVTKFLKDIVQDSKVSDIYVTYRKEGDIQVTFRTLLFWRKSTYLGLGPIGVLAKALKKHGFADIAELFPP
;
A
#
# COMPACT_ATOMS: atom_id res chain seq x y z
N MET A 1 -57.85 19.84 22.48
CA MET A 1 -57.96 19.53 23.91
C MET A 1 -56.56 19.62 24.51
N VAL A 2 -56.44 20.44 25.57
CA VAL A 2 -55.26 20.80 26.39
C VAL A 2 -54.70 19.54 27.08
N ARG A 3 -53.40 19.18 26.97
CA ARG A 3 -52.20 19.55 27.78
C ARG A 3 -52.12 18.80 29.12
N GLN A 4 -50.98 18.12 29.39
CA GLN A 4 -50.19 18.03 30.64
C GLN A 4 -49.31 16.75 30.63
N THR A 5 -47.99 16.85 30.45
CA THR A 5 -46.91 17.16 31.42
C THR A 5 -46.72 16.09 32.50
N THR A 6 -45.64 15.33 32.41
CA THR A 6 -44.74 15.17 33.56
C THR A 6 -43.31 15.08 33.05
N HIS A 7 -42.52 16.06 33.48
CA HIS A 7 -41.09 16.20 33.29
C HIS A 7 -40.47 16.01 34.68
N LEU A 8 -39.48 15.14 34.81
CA LEU A 8 -38.50 15.06 35.90
C LEU A 8 -37.36 14.20 35.30
N GLY A 9 -36.20 14.76 34.97
CA GLY A 9 -35.24 15.35 35.91
C GLY A 9 -34.52 14.17 36.61
N SER A 10 -33.22 13.92 36.43
CA SER A 10 -32.14 14.89 36.55
C SER A 10 -30.78 14.22 36.23
N THR A 11 -29.95 14.98 35.51
CA THR A 11 -28.50 15.18 35.64
C THR A 11 -27.60 13.98 35.99
N SER A 12 -26.68 13.67 35.06
CA SER A 12 -25.26 13.58 35.38
C SER A 12 -24.45 14.03 34.17
N ASP A 13 -23.93 15.25 34.31
CA ASP A 13 -22.83 15.79 33.52
C ASP A 13 -21.60 14.89 33.69
N GLU A 14 -21.10 14.34 32.59
CA GLU A 14 -19.67 14.36 32.35
C GLU A 14 -19.42 14.85 30.92
N ALA A 15 -18.94 16.09 30.89
CA ALA A 15 -18.32 16.72 29.76
C ALA A 15 -17.09 15.90 29.33
N GLY A 16 -17.07 15.53 28.06
CA GLY A 16 -15.90 15.01 27.36
C GLY A 16 -15.95 15.44 25.90
N GLN A 17 -16.39 16.68 25.64
CA GLN A 17 -16.20 17.30 24.33
C GLN A 17 -14.69 17.34 24.09
N ASN A 18 -14.22 16.58 23.10
CA ASN A 18 -12.90 16.80 22.54
C ASN A 18 -12.90 18.20 21.90
N PRO A 19 -12.18 19.20 22.43
CA PRO A 19 -11.93 20.39 21.66
C PRO A 19 -10.97 19.98 20.54
N THR A 20 -11.52 19.81 19.34
CA THR A 20 -10.74 19.94 18.12
C THR A 20 -10.22 21.36 18.13
N ASP A 21 -8.99 21.53 18.58
CA ASP A 21 -8.28 22.80 18.56
C ASP A 21 -7.97 23.13 17.10
N VAL A 22 -8.99 23.64 16.41
CA VAL A 22 -8.87 24.22 15.08
C VAL A 22 -8.16 25.55 15.27
N ALA A 23 -6.83 25.52 15.18
CA ALA A 23 -6.06 26.74 14.99
C ALA A 23 -6.45 27.35 13.62
N VAL A 24 -7.50 28.17 13.63
CA VAL A 24 -7.82 29.12 12.57
C VAL A 24 -6.75 30.20 12.62
N GLY A 25 -5.61 29.92 12.00
CA GLY A 25 -4.60 30.91 11.65
C GLY A 25 -4.99 31.60 10.36
N ALA A 26 -5.74 32.69 10.46
CA ALA A 26 -6.02 33.61 9.36
C ALA A 26 -4.71 34.27 8.90
N GLY A 27 -4.08 33.70 7.86
CA GLY A 27 -3.00 34.32 7.11
C GLY A 27 -3.53 34.77 5.75
N VAL A 28 -3.96 36.02 5.64
CA VAL A 28 -4.31 36.65 4.37
C VAL A 28 -3.00 36.87 3.59
N ALA A 29 -2.79 36.11 2.54
CA ALA A 29 -1.80 36.42 1.51
C ALA A 29 -2.54 36.65 0.18
N THR A 30 -2.96 37.90 -0.02
CA THR A 30 -3.34 38.43 -1.34
C THR A 30 -2.10 38.42 -2.24
N GLY A 31 -2.12 37.58 -3.28
CA GLY A 31 -1.05 37.56 -4.27
C GLY A 31 -1.29 36.55 -5.39
N SER A 32 -1.88 37.04 -6.49
CA SER A 32 -1.78 36.58 -7.88
C SER A 32 -1.93 35.08 -8.22
N GLY A 33 -2.92 34.79 -9.06
CA GLY A 33 -3.33 33.45 -9.45
C GLY A 33 -2.22 32.56 -10.01
N THR A 34 -2.04 31.41 -9.39
CA THR A 34 -1.66 30.15 -10.03
C THR A 34 -2.23 29.03 -9.16
N THR A 35 -3.19 28.29 -9.68
CA THR A 35 -3.77 27.12 -9.00
C THR A 35 -2.74 25.99 -9.04
N THR A 36 -1.71 26.05 -8.20
CA THR A 36 -0.82 24.91 -8.02
C THR A 36 -1.57 23.89 -7.17
N LEU A 37 -1.96 22.77 -7.79
CA LEU A 37 -2.47 21.60 -7.10
C LEU A 37 -1.38 21.18 -6.10
N ALA A 38 -1.51 21.59 -4.84
CA ALA A 38 -0.63 21.14 -3.77
C ALA A 38 -0.94 19.66 -3.55
N VAL A 39 -0.20 18.80 -4.23
CA VAL A 39 -0.11 17.38 -3.89
C VAL A 39 0.35 17.36 -2.44
N VAL A 40 -0.56 17.06 -1.53
CA VAL A 40 -0.26 16.88 -0.12
C VAL A 40 0.65 15.67 -0.02
N VAL A 41 1.96 15.91 -0.04
CA VAL A 41 2.97 14.90 0.26
C VAL A 41 2.84 14.64 1.77
N PRO A 42 2.35 13.47 2.21
CA PRO A 42 2.30 13.17 3.63
C PRO A 42 3.72 13.29 4.20
N LYS A 43 3.84 13.97 5.36
CA LYS A 43 5.11 14.19 6.04
C LYS A 43 5.83 12.85 6.26
N ARG A 44 7.12 12.82 5.92
CA ARG A 44 8.03 11.67 6.03
C ARG A 44 7.94 10.92 7.36
N ASP A 45 7.67 11.65 8.44
CA ASP A 45 7.65 11.13 9.81
C ASP A 45 6.47 10.21 10.12
N ARG A 46 5.43 10.17 9.27
CA ARG A 46 4.21 9.37 9.54
C ARG A 46 4.31 7.92 9.10
N TYR A 47 5.25 7.58 8.22
CA TYR A 47 5.46 6.24 7.64
C TYR A 47 6.93 6.02 7.26
N PRO A 48 7.88 5.99 8.21
CA PRO A 48 9.31 5.86 7.94
C PRO A 48 9.67 4.60 7.13
N GLU A 49 8.92 3.51 7.29
CA GLU A 49 9.06 2.25 6.54
C GLU A 49 8.77 2.38 5.03
N VAL A 50 8.08 3.44 4.60
CA VAL A 50 7.83 3.74 3.18
C VAL A 50 9.06 4.39 2.54
N TYR A 51 9.95 4.97 3.35
CA TYR A 51 11.10 5.76 2.87
C TYR A 51 12.44 5.01 2.86
N GLU A 52 12.51 3.79 3.40
CA GLU A 52 13.75 2.99 3.38
C GLU A 52 14.12 2.47 1.99
N SER A 53 13.21 2.56 1.00
CA SER A 53 13.57 2.78 -0.40
C SER A 53 12.36 3.18 -1.23
N THR A 54 12.38 4.44 -1.64
CA THR A 54 11.30 5.05 -2.42
C THR A 54 11.43 4.83 -3.91
N ARG A 55 12.47 4.14 -4.40
CA ARG A 55 12.60 3.95 -5.84
C ARG A 55 11.56 2.93 -6.31
N ALA A 56 10.92 3.27 -7.42
CA ALA A 56 10.00 2.37 -8.09
C ALA A 56 10.74 1.14 -8.62
N VAL A 57 10.15 -0.05 -8.47
CA VAL A 57 10.70 -1.26 -9.08
C VAL A 57 10.55 -1.19 -10.59
N LYS A 58 11.65 -1.40 -11.33
CA LYS A 58 11.70 -1.38 -12.80
C LYS A 58 11.21 -2.70 -13.39
N ASP A 59 10.74 -2.67 -14.63
CA ASP A 59 10.21 -3.86 -15.32
C ASP A 59 11.22 -5.01 -15.36
N TRP A 60 12.49 -4.69 -15.65
CA TRP A 60 13.56 -5.70 -15.71
C TRP A 60 13.84 -6.34 -14.34
N GLU A 61 13.63 -5.62 -13.23
CA GLU A 61 13.80 -6.15 -11.87
C GLU A 61 12.68 -7.13 -11.55
N LEU A 62 11.44 -6.80 -11.92
CA LEU A 62 10.31 -7.74 -11.78
C LEU A 62 10.53 -9.00 -12.62
N SER A 63 11.02 -8.86 -13.86
CA SER A 63 11.38 -10.00 -14.71
C SER A 63 12.48 -10.85 -14.09
N ARG A 64 13.51 -10.21 -13.50
CA ARG A 64 14.60 -10.92 -12.85
C ARG A 64 14.13 -11.64 -11.58
N ILE A 65 13.32 -11.01 -10.73
CA ILE A 65 12.72 -11.65 -9.56
C ILE A 65 11.87 -12.85 -9.97
N ALA A 66 11.02 -12.71 -11.00
CA ALA A 66 10.22 -13.81 -11.52
C ALA A 66 11.09 -14.97 -12.01
N TYR A 67 12.19 -14.68 -12.72
CA TYR A 67 13.15 -15.70 -13.14
C TYR A 67 13.82 -16.38 -11.94
N GLU A 68 14.32 -15.61 -10.97
CA GLU A 68 15.02 -16.12 -9.78
C GLU A 68 14.14 -17.00 -8.89
N LEU A 69 12.84 -16.70 -8.80
CA LEU A 69 11.88 -17.54 -8.06
C LEU A 69 11.68 -18.92 -8.70
N HIS A 70 11.89 -19.05 -10.01
CA HIS A 70 11.56 -20.24 -10.79
C HIS A 70 12.76 -20.97 -11.39
N LYS A 71 13.97 -20.38 -11.40
CA LYS A 71 15.17 -20.94 -12.04
C LYS A 71 15.56 -22.34 -11.53
N ASP A 72 15.15 -22.67 -10.30
CA ASP A 72 15.51 -23.91 -9.59
C ASP A 72 14.27 -24.75 -9.20
N ASN A 73 13.10 -24.56 -9.82
CA ASN A 73 11.84 -25.25 -9.45
C ASN A 73 11.43 -25.08 -7.97
N ARG A 74 11.88 -24.02 -7.29
CA ARG A 74 11.81 -23.88 -5.82
C ARG A 74 10.38 -23.62 -5.34
N PHE A 75 9.62 -24.71 -5.16
CA PHE A 75 8.32 -24.77 -4.48
C PHE A 75 7.30 -23.70 -4.89
N ASN A 76 6.52 -24.01 -5.92
CA ASN A 76 5.32 -23.27 -6.33
C ASN A 76 4.39 -22.84 -5.15
N PRO A 77 4.21 -23.64 -4.08
CA PRO A 77 3.41 -23.21 -2.93
C PRO A 77 3.96 -22.00 -2.17
N VAL A 78 5.29 -21.85 -2.06
CA VAL A 78 5.91 -20.73 -1.32
C VAL A 78 5.81 -19.45 -2.15
N VAL A 79 6.08 -19.54 -3.46
CA VAL A 79 5.89 -18.43 -4.41
C VAL A 79 4.43 -17.99 -4.43
N THR A 80 3.49 -18.93 -4.48
CA THR A 80 2.05 -18.63 -4.43
C THR A 80 1.66 -17.91 -3.14
N LYS A 81 2.16 -18.35 -1.98
CA LYS A 81 1.93 -17.66 -0.69
C LYS A 81 2.49 -16.24 -0.69
N PHE A 82 3.70 -16.05 -1.23
CA PHE A 82 4.31 -14.73 -1.39
C PHE A 82 3.44 -13.81 -2.25
N LEU A 83 3.00 -14.28 -3.43
CA LEU A 83 2.16 -13.50 -4.34
C LEU A 83 0.83 -13.10 -3.67
N LYS A 84 0.24 -13.99 -2.87
CA LYS A 84 -1.00 -13.72 -2.11
C LYS A 84 -0.81 -12.78 -0.92
N ASP A 85 0.42 -12.60 -0.43
CA ASP A 85 0.72 -11.64 0.64
C ASP A 85 0.81 -10.21 0.11
N ILE A 86 1.30 -10.04 -1.13
CA ILE A 86 1.45 -8.73 -1.78
C ILE A 86 0.23 -8.33 -2.63
N VAL A 87 -0.53 -9.30 -3.14
CA VAL A 87 -1.72 -9.10 -3.97
C VAL A 87 -2.88 -9.91 -3.41
N GLN A 88 -4.10 -9.38 -3.46
CA GLN A 88 -5.31 -10.08 -3.02
C GLN A 88 -5.44 -11.45 -3.71
N ASP A 89 -5.83 -12.48 -2.95
CA ASP A 89 -5.89 -13.86 -3.42
C ASP A 89 -6.73 -14.06 -4.70
N SER A 90 -7.88 -13.39 -4.77
CA SER A 90 -8.75 -13.40 -5.96
C SER A 90 -8.01 -12.89 -7.20
N LYS A 91 -7.17 -11.86 -7.06
CA LYS A 91 -6.41 -11.29 -8.18
C LYS A 91 -5.26 -12.18 -8.62
N VAL A 92 -4.58 -12.86 -7.68
CA VAL A 92 -3.57 -13.86 -8.03
C VAL A 92 -4.21 -14.99 -8.84
N SER A 93 -5.40 -15.44 -8.44
CA SER A 93 -6.16 -16.49 -9.12
C SER A 93 -6.61 -16.07 -10.53
N ASP A 94 -7.15 -14.85 -10.69
CA ASP A 94 -7.55 -14.28 -11.99
C ASP A 94 -6.37 -14.23 -12.98
N ILE A 95 -5.20 -13.77 -12.51
CA ILE A 95 -3.97 -13.68 -13.31
C ILE A 95 -3.48 -15.08 -13.67
N TYR A 96 -3.49 -16.02 -12.72
CA TYR A 96 -3.11 -17.41 -13.00
C TYR A 96 -3.99 -18.03 -14.10
N VAL A 97 -5.31 -17.91 -14.00
CA VAL A 97 -6.23 -18.48 -15.03
C VAL A 97 -5.96 -17.88 -16.41
N THR A 98 -5.67 -16.57 -16.46
CA THR A 98 -5.41 -15.84 -17.71
C THR A 98 -4.08 -16.23 -18.34
N TYR A 99 -3.01 -16.31 -17.55
CA TYR A 99 -1.64 -16.42 -18.05
C TYR A 99 -0.98 -17.81 -17.85
N ARG A 100 -1.67 -18.79 -17.25
CA ARG A 100 -1.11 -20.14 -16.98
C ARG A 100 -0.53 -20.84 -18.22
N LYS A 101 -1.04 -20.55 -19.42
CA LYS A 101 -0.53 -21.12 -20.67
C LYS A 101 0.84 -20.57 -21.08
N GLU A 102 1.23 -19.41 -20.56
CA GLU A 102 2.52 -18.75 -20.81
C GLU A 102 3.61 -19.18 -19.81
N GLY A 103 3.26 -19.97 -18.79
CA GLY A 103 4.17 -20.51 -17.79
C GLY A 103 4.21 -19.72 -16.47
N ASP A 104 4.69 -20.37 -15.41
CA ASP A 104 4.66 -19.84 -14.04
C ASP A 104 5.50 -18.55 -13.87
N ILE A 105 6.58 -18.42 -14.64
CA ILE A 105 7.41 -17.19 -14.70
C ILE A 105 6.55 -16.02 -15.20
N GLN A 106 5.77 -16.21 -16.26
CA GLN A 106 4.90 -15.16 -16.80
C GLN A 106 3.78 -14.81 -15.83
N VAL A 107 3.16 -15.81 -15.20
CA VAL A 107 2.16 -15.55 -14.15
C VAL A 107 2.77 -14.69 -13.03
N THR A 108 3.93 -15.07 -12.52
CA THR A 108 4.62 -14.36 -11.44
C THR A 108 4.96 -12.93 -11.85
N PHE A 109 5.51 -12.74 -13.05
CA PHE A 109 5.81 -11.41 -13.59
C PHE A 109 4.54 -10.55 -13.72
N ARG A 110 3.44 -11.10 -14.24
CA ARG A 110 2.17 -10.38 -14.38
C ARG A 110 1.55 -10.02 -13.04
N THR A 111 1.65 -10.89 -12.04
CA THR A 111 1.21 -10.59 -10.67
C THR A 111 2.05 -9.49 -10.02
N LEU A 112 3.37 -9.53 -10.18
CA LEU A 112 4.27 -8.48 -9.72
C LEU A 112 4.03 -7.14 -10.43
N LEU A 113 3.75 -7.17 -11.73
CA LEU A 113 3.41 -5.99 -12.51
C LEU A 113 2.08 -5.38 -12.06
N PHE A 114 1.08 -6.22 -11.77
CA PHE A 114 -0.19 -5.80 -11.20
C PHE A 114 0.02 -5.14 -9.83
N TRP A 115 0.75 -5.81 -8.93
CA TRP A 115 1.09 -5.26 -7.62
C TRP A 115 1.68 -3.86 -7.71
N ARG A 116 2.73 -3.66 -8.53
CA ARG A 116 3.37 -2.35 -8.71
C ARG A 116 2.36 -1.28 -9.13
N LYS A 117 1.50 -1.60 -10.10
CA LYS A 117 0.45 -0.68 -10.58
C LYS A 117 -0.62 -0.37 -9.52
N SER A 118 -0.87 -1.30 -8.60
CA SER A 118 -1.89 -1.18 -7.55
C SER A 118 -1.40 -0.53 -6.25
N THR A 119 -0.09 -0.40 -6.05
CA THR A 119 0.45 0.33 -4.88
C THR A 119 0.20 1.84 -4.97
N TYR A 120 0.13 2.50 -3.80
CA TYR A 120 -0.05 3.94 -3.69
C TYR A 120 1.02 4.67 -4.53
N LEU A 121 0.58 5.60 -5.39
CA LEU A 121 1.39 6.32 -6.40
C LEU A 121 1.86 5.48 -7.61
N GLY A 122 1.49 4.20 -7.72
CA GLY A 122 1.90 3.32 -8.82
C GLY A 122 3.41 3.02 -8.85
N LEU A 123 4.11 3.33 -7.76
CA LEU A 123 5.56 3.25 -7.69
C LEU A 123 6.04 1.81 -7.41
N GLY A 124 5.31 1.03 -6.62
CA GLY A 124 5.76 -0.26 -6.09
C GLY A 124 7.13 -0.11 -5.42
N PRO A 125 7.19 0.36 -4.18
CA PRO A 125 8.47 0.62 -3.52
C PRO A 125 9.28 -0.67 -3.42
N ILE A 126 10.52 -0.66 -3.89
CA ILE A 126 11.39 -1.85 -3.84
C ILE A 126 11.58 -2.36 -2.41
N GLY A 127 11.58 -1.47 -1.40
CA GLY A 127 11.66 -1.84 0.01
C GLY A 127 10.49 -2.72 0.48
N VAL A 128 9.27 -2.44 0.01
CA VAL A 128 8.09 -3.26 0.34
C VAL A 128 8.22 -4.65 -0.30
N LEU A 129 8.66 -4.71 -1.56
CA LEU A 129 8.88 -5.98 -2.26
C LEU A 129 10.00 -6.80 -1.61
N ALA A 130 11.12 -6.17 -1.27
CA ALA A 130 12.25 -6.79 -0.61
C ALA A 130 11.88 -7.34 0.78
N LYS A 131 11.06 -6.61 1.55
CA LYS A 131 10.55 -7.07 2.85
C LYS A 131 9.66 -8.31 2.69
N ALA A 132 8.77 -8.32 1.69
CA ALA A 132 7.93 -9.47 1.39
C ALA A 132 8.77 -10.69 0.95
N LEU A 133 9.76 -10.49 0.09
CA LEU A 133 10.68 -11.56 -0.32
C LEU A 133 11.41 -12.17 0.89
N LYS A 134 11.98 -11.34 1.78
CA LYS A 134 12.65 -11.80 3.01
C LYS A 134 11.70 -12.59 3.93
N LYS A 135 10.48 -12.11 4.14
CA LYS A 135 9.45 -12.78 4.97
C LYS A 135 9.12 -14.20 4.47
N HIS A 136 9.18 -14.43 3.16
CA HIS A 136 8.87 -15.71 2.53
C HIS A 136 10.10 -16.60 2.26
N GLY A 137 11.27 -16.25 2.80
CA GLY A 137 12.49 -17.04 2.68
C GLY A 137 13.31 -16.78 1.41
N PHE A 138 12.97 -15.74 0.65
CA PHE A 138 13.69 -15.32 -0.57
C PHE A 138 14.67 -14.17 -0.26
N ALA A 139 15.41 -14.28 0.84
CA ALA A 139 16.34 -13.24 1.27
C ALA A 139 17.47 -13.02 0.24
N ASP A 140 17.94 -14.11 -0.38
CA ASP A 140 18.91 -14.10 -1.48
C ASP A 140 18.44 -13.28 -2.68
N ILE A 141 17.14 -13.38 -3.04
CA ILE A 141 16.56 -12.59 -4.13
C ILE A 141 16.39 -11.13 -3.73
N ALA A 142 16.01 -10.86 -2.47
CA ALA A 142 15.86 -9.50 -1.96
C ALA A 142 17.19 -8.73 -1.95
N GLU A 143 18.31 -9.42 -1.74
CA GLU A 143 19.66 -8.83 -1.73
C GLU A 143 20.18 -8.44 -3.12
N LEU A 144 19.62 -9.02 -4.18
CA LEU A 144 19.96 -8.63 -5.57
C LEU A 144 19.54 -7.19 -5.92
N PHE A 145 18.62 -6.61 -5.15
CA PHE A 145 18.04 -5.31 -5.42
C PHE A 145 18.11 -4.44 -4.17
N PRO A 146 19.26 -3.80 -3.90
CA PRO A 146 19.36 -2.91 -2.77
C PRO A 146 18.36 -1.76 -2.89
N PRO A 147 17.88 -1.28 -1.73
CA PRO A 147 17.03 -0.10 -1.62
C PRO A 147 17.58 1.08 -2.45
#